data_AF-A0A1U7YEG2-F1
#
_entry.id   AF-A0A1U7YEG2-F1
#
_cell.length_a   1.000
_cell.length_b   1.000
_cell.length_c   1.000
_cell.angle_alpha   90.00
_cell.angle_beta   90.00
_cell.angle_gamma   90.00
#
_symmetry.space_group_name_H-M   'P 1'
#
loop_
_entity.id
_entity.type
_entity.pdbx_description
1 polymer ?
#
loop_
_entity_poly.entity_id
_entity_poly.type
_entity_poly.pdbx_seq_one_letter_code
_entity_poly.pdbx_strand_id
1 'polypeptide(L)'
;MVALRFNMMTSQKKFSIPKRGEAWVLKSLGKKWKDYKCNLKGEYVKKHKTKDALLKYRPSRIPRDQWRGLVSYWLSDKAKRRTQANRNNRSKKMMPHTGGSKSIATLMNEQIPDANSGHERVQQTSRMLSVAENDQHSHGHTI
;
A
#
# COMPACT_ATOMS: atom_id res chain seq x y z
N MET A 1 12.69 13.18 7.67
CA MET A 1 12.25 11.85 8.17
C MET A 1 13.50 11.21 8.76
N VAL A 2 13.50 10.77 10.03
CA VAL A 2 14.70 10.11 10.57
C VAL A 2 14.81 8.75 9.90
N ALA A 3 15.72 8.64 8.93
CA ALA A 3 16.06 7.41 8.26
C ALA A 3 16.71 6.48 9.30
N LEU A 4 15.91 5.62 9.92
CA LEU A 4 16.43 4.45 10.62
C LEU A 4 17.03 3.54 9.56
N ARG A 5 18.28 3.80 9.19
CA ARG A 5 19.10 2.98 8.29
C ARG A 5 19.13 1.58 8.89
N PHE A 6 18.63 0.62 8.12
CA PHE A 6 18.88 -0.79 8.36
C PHE A 6 20.37 -0.99 8.11
N ASN A 7 21.18 -0.91 9.17
CA ASN A 7 22.60 -1.18 9.05
C ASN A 7 22.73 -2.68 8.80
N MET A 8 23.04 -3.05 7.55
CA MET A 8 23.37 -4.40 7.14
C MET A 8 24.73 -4.73 7.78
N MET A 9 24.73 -4.96 9.09
CA MET A 9 25.94 -5.30 9.83
C MET A 9 26.36 -6.68 9.35
N THR A 10 27.40 -6.68 8.50
CA THR A 10 28.22 -7.81 8.06
C THR A 10 27.42 -9.09 7.79
N SER A 11 26.85 -9.18 6.58
CA SER A 11 26.47 -10.48 6.03
C SER A 11 27.75 -11.31 5.91
N GLN A 12 27.95 -12.22 6.86
CA GLN A 12 28.84 -13.35 6.66
C GLN A 12 28.41 -14.02 5.35
N LYS A 13 29.35 -14.23 4.41
CA LYS A 13 29.11 -14.83 3.07
C LYS A 13 28.72 -16.31 3.17
N LYS A 14 27.67 -16.63 3.93
CA LYS A 14 27.12 -17.99 4.01
C LYS A 14 26.30 -18.34 2.78
N PHE A 15 25.75 -17.34 2.07
CA PHE A 15 24.88 -17.54 0.92
C PHE A 15 25.34 -16.69 -0.27
N SER A 16 25.54 -17.33 -1.41
CA SER A 16 25.72 -16.66 -2.71
C SER A 16 24.33 -16.30 -3.26
N ILE A 17 24.03 -15.01 -3.34
CA ILE A 17 22.74 -14.53 -3.87
C ILE A 17 22.96 -14.11 -5.32
N PRO A 18 22.24 -14.71 -6.30
CA PRO A 18 22.36 -14.28 -7.68
C PRO A 18 21.80 -12.87 -7.85
N LYS A 19 22.42 -12.04 -8.70
CA LYS A 19 22.00 -10.65 -8.95
C LYS A 19 20.51 -10.50 -9.24
N ARG A 20 19.92 -11.46 -9.98
CA ARG A 20 18.47 -11.50 -10.28
C ARG A 20 17.59 -11.56 -9.02
N GLY A 21 18.09 -12.16 -7.94
CA GLY A 21 17.37 -12.33 -6.67
C GLY A 21 17.59 -11.21 -5.66
N GLU A 22 18.59 -10.34 -5.84
CA GLU A 22 18.97 -9.31 -4.86
C GLU A 22 17.82 -8.36 -4.53
N ALA A 23 17.12 -7.85 -5.56
CA ALA A 23 16.01 -6.94 -5.39
C ALA A 23 14.87 -7.57 -4.57
N TRP A 24 14.58 -8.85 -4.82
CA TRP A 24 13.56 -9.59 -4.07
C TRP A 24 13.99 -9.84 -2.62
N VAL A 25 15.26 -10.20 -2.39
CA VAL A 25 15.81 -10.41 -1.05
C VAL A 25 15.74 -9.11 -0.25
N LEU A 26 16.18 -7.98 -0.81
CA LEU A 26 16.12 -6.68 -0.16
C LEU A 26 14.68 -6.27 0.19
N LYS A 27 13.73 -6.49 -0.72
CA LYS A 27 12.30 -6.26 -0.48
C LYS A 27 11.78 -7.12 0.66
N SER A 28 12.11 -8.40 0.66
CA SER A 28 11.70 -9.38 1.68
C SER A 28 12.29 -9.06 3.05
N LEU A 29 13.57 -8.70 3.12
CA LEU A 29 14.23 -8.25 4.35
C LEU A 29 13.62 -6.95 4.87
N GLY A 30 13.38 -5.98 3.98
CA GLY A 30 12.70 -4.74 4.33
C GLY A 30 11.31 -4.96 4.92
N LYS A 31 10.55 -5.92 4.36
CA LYS A 31 9.25 -6.35 4.91
C LYS A 31 9.40 -6.98 6.29
N LYS A 32 10.28 -7.98 6.45
CA LYS A 32 10.56 -8.61 7.75
C LYS A 32 10.97 -7.60 8.82
N TRP A 33 11.80 -6.63 8.48
CA TRP A 33 12.19 -5.55 9.40
C TRP A 33 11.02 -4.64 9.78
N LYS A 34 10.16 -4.30 8.81
CA LYS A 34 8.95 -3.50 9.07
C LYS A 34 7.98 -4.25 9.99
N ASP A 35 7.75 -5.52 9.72
CA ASP A 35 6.87 -6.40 10.50
C ASP A 35 7.43 -6.55 11.93
N TYR A 36 8.73 -6.81 12.07
CA TYR A 36 9.40 -6.88 13.37
C TYR A 36 9.24 -5.60 14.21
N LYS A 37 9.44 -4.42 13.62
CA LYS A 37 9.21 -3.14 14.32
C LYS A 37 7.74 -2.94 14.72
N CYS A 38 6.80 -3.45 13.93
CA CYS A 38 5.38 -3.39 14.24
C CYS A 38 5.05 -4.24 15.48
N ASN A 39 5.53 -5.48 15.51
CA ASN A 39 5.38 -6.39 16.64
C ASN A 39 6.00 -5.80 17.91
N LEU A 40 7.24 -5.32 17.83
CA LEU A 40 7.91 -4.65 18.95
C LEU A 40 7.10 -3.48 19.50
N LYS A 41 6.58 -2.61 18.63
CA LYS A 41 5.73 -1.50 19.07
C LYS A 41 4.50 -2.02 19.80
N GLY A 42 3.86 -3.06 19.27
CA GLY A 42 2.67 -3.69 19.85
C GLY A 42 2.92 -4.29 21.24
N GLU A 43 4.08 -4.91 21.46
CA GLU A 43 4.45 -5.53 22.74
C GLU A 43 4.90 -4.50 23.77
N TYR A 44 5.83 -3.62 23.41
CA TYR A 44 6.51 -2.75 24.37
C TYR A 44 5.71 -1.49 24.70
N VAL A 45 5.10 -0.83 23.71
CA VAL A 45 4.34 0.41 23.95
C VAL A 45 3.06 0.15 24.73
N LYS A 46 2.47 -1.05 24.62
CA LYS A 46 1.34 -1.45 25.46
C LYS A 46 1.76 -1.70 26.91
N LYS A 47 2.92 -2.33 27.12
CA LYS A 47 3.43 -2.70 28.46
C LYS A 47 4.03 -1.52 29.23
N HIS A 48 4.65 -0.57 28.53
CA HIS A 48 5.36 0.55 29.14
C HIS A 48 4.77 1.89 28.66
N LYS A 49 4.15 2.63 29.58
CA LYS A 49 3.46 3.89 29.29
C LYS A 49 4.41 5.09 29.17
N THR A 50 5.57 5.04 29.83
CA THR A 50 6.52 6.15 29.88
C THR A 50 7.73 5.91 28.97
N LYS A 51 8.31 7.02 28.48
CA LYS A 51 9.50 7.00 27.64
C LYS A 51 10.69 6.33 28.35
N ASP A 52 10.87 6.62 29.63
CA ASP A 52 12.00 6.10 30.40
C ASP A 52 11.87 4.60 30.66
N ALA A 53 10.66 4.11 30.92
CA ALA A 53 10.40 2.68 30.99
C ALA A 53 10.73 2.00 29.65
N LEU A 54 10.29 2.56 28.52
CA LEU A 54 10.63 2.03 27.20
C LEU A 54 12.14 1.99 26.95
N LEU A 55 12.88 3.03 27.35
CA LEU A 55 14.34 3.06 27.21
C LEU A 55 15.05 2.05 28.12
N LYS A 56 14.52 1.80 29.32
CA LYS A 56 15.05 0.82 30.29
C LYS A 56 14.88 -0.61 29.78
N TYR A 57 13.68 -0.97 29.29
CA TYR A 57 13.35 -2.32 28.84
C TYR A 57 13.73 -2.56 27.37
N ARG A 58 14.97 -2.22 27.00
CA ARG A 58 15.49 -2.45 25.64
C ARG A 58 15.68 -3.95 25.36
N PRO A 59 15.20 -4.48 24.22
CA PRO A 59 15.58 -5.82 23.76
C PRO A 59 17.08 -5.93 23.52
N SER A 60 17.72 -7.00 24.01
CA SER A 60 19.18 -7.22 23.87
C SER A 60 19.67 -7.24 22.42
N ARG A 61 18.82 -7.71 21.50
CA ARG A 61 19.10 -7.83 20.07
C ARG A 61 19.17 -6.49 19.33
N ILE A 62 18.73 -5.38 19.95
CA ILE A 62 18.66 -4.08 19.30
C ILE A 62 19.73 -3.14 19.89
N PRO A 63 20.57 -2.52 19.05
CA PRO A 63 21.51 -1.51 19.50
C PRO A 63 20.83 -0.34 20.22
N ARG A 64 21.50 0.20 21.24
CA ARG A 64 20.98 1.29 22.10
C ARG A 64 20.49 2.49 21.29
N ASP A 65 21.27 2.94 20.31
CA ASP A 65 20.94 4.12 19.52
C ASP A 65 19.73 3.90 18.61
N GLN A 66 19.64 2.71 18.00
CA GLN A 66 18.49 2.35 17.18
C GLN A 66 17.21 2.28 18.03
N TRP A 67 17.31 1.72 19.23
CA TRP A 67 16.19 1.65 20.16
C TRP A 67 15.71 3.05 20.60
N ARG A 68 16.65 3.93 20.97
CA ARG A 68 16.33 5.32 21.34
C ARG A 68 15.61 6.04 20.20
N GLY A 69 16.08 5.87 18.96
CA GLY A 69 15.45 6.42 17.78
C GLY A 69 14.03 5.89 17.53
N LEU A 70 13.82 4.58 17.72
CA LEU A 70 12.50 3.95 17.59
C LEU A 70 11.51 4.48 18.62
N VAL A 71 11.90 4.51 19.90
CA VAL A 71 11.06 5.00 20.99
C VAL A 71 10.68 6.47 20.78
N SER A 72 11.65 7.31 20.42
CA SER A 72 11.41 8.72 20.10
C SER A 72 10.43 8.87 18.93
N TYR A 73 10.61 8.09 17.85
CA TYR A 73 9.70 8.12 16.72
C TYR A 73 8.29 7.68 17.09
N TRP A 74 8.11 6.59 17.84
CA TRP A 74 6.79 6.09 18.21
C TRP A 74 6.01 7.05 19.10
N LEU A 75 6.70 7.76 19.99
CA LEU A 75 6.09 8.74 20.90
C LEU A 75 5.88 10.11 20.24
N SER A 76 6.48 10.37 19.07
CA SER A 76 6.31 11.63 18.36
C SER A 76 4.87 11.86 17.92
N ASP A 77 4.43 13.12 17.98
CA ASP A 77 3.06 13.49 17.59
C ASP A 77 2.82 13.24 16.10
N LYS A 78 3.85 13.38 15.26
CA LYS A 78 3.78 13.01 13.85
C LYS A 78 3.40 11.54 13.67
N ALA A 79 4.01 10.62 14.44
CA ALA A 79 3.68 9.20 14.35
C ALA A 79 2.28 8.89 14.90
N LYS A 80 1.87 9.56 16.00
CA LYS A 80 0.53 9.43 16.57
C LYS A 80 -0.55 9.90 15.60
N ARG A 81 -0.42 11.11 15.04
CA ARG A 81 -1.35 11.66 14.03
C ARG A 81 -1.49 10.75 12.82
N ARG A 82 -0.37 10.26 12.27
CA ARG A 82 -0.40 9.29 11.15
C ARG A 82 -1.13 8.00 11.52
N THR A 83 -0.89 7.47 12.71
CA THR A 83 -1.54 6.24 13.17
C THR A 83 -3.05 6.45 13.33
N GLN A 84 -3.47 7.59 13.90
CA GLN A 84 -4.88 7.93 14.05
C GLN A 84 -5.58 8.14 12.70
N ALA A 85 -4.96 8.88 11.78
CA ALA A 85 -5.50 9.07 10.43
C ALA A 85 -5.65 7.73 9.70
N ASN A 86 -4.65 6.85 9.78
CA ASN A 86 -4.73 5.50 9.20
C ASN A 86 -5.85 4.65 9.82
N ARG A 87 -6.09 4.78 11.13
CA ARG A 87 -7.20 4.10 11.81
C ARG A 87 -8.55 4.60 11.31
N ASN A 88 -8.72 5.93 11.20
CA ASN A 88 -9.94 6.54 10.67
C ASN A 88 -10.18 6.15 9.20
N ASN A 89 -9.11 6.11 8.39
CA ASN A 89 -9.22 5.68 7.00
C ASN A 89 -9.58 4.19 6.91
N ARG A 90 -9.06 3.36 7.81
CA ARG A 90 -9.39 1.94 7.88
C ARG A 90 -10.84 1.72 8.31
N SER A 91 -11.38 2.50 9.25
CA SER A 91 -12.77 2.38 9.68
C SER A 91 -13.77 2.84 8.61
N LYS A 92 -13.39 3.82 7.78
CA LYS A 92 -14.18 4.28 6.62
C LYS A 92 -14.09 3.35 5.41
N LYS A 93 -13.21 2.34 5.44
CA LYS A 93 -13.03 1.40 4.32
C LYS A 93 -14.19 0.40 4.31
N MET A 94 -15.22 0.69 3.53
CA MET A 94 -16.44 -0.15 3.43
C MET A 94 -16.29 -1.34 2.47
N MET A 95 -15.47 -1.20 1.43
CA MET A 95 -15.21 -2.27 0.47
C MET A 95 -13.87 -2.95 0.75
N PRO A 96 -13.83 -4.05 1.52
CA PRO A 96 -12.70 -4.96 1.45
C PRO A 96 -12.62 -5.53 0.02
N HIS A 97 -11.41 -5.60 -0.56
CA HIS A 97 -11.21 -6.29 -1.83
C HIS A 97 -11.34 -7.80 -1.56
N THR A 98 -12.57 -8.27 -1.48
CA THR A 98 -12.93 -9.68 -1.25
C THR A 98 -13.43 -10.35 -2.53
N GLY A 99 -13.47 -9.62 -3.65
CA GLY A 99 -14.06 -10.10 -4.91
C GLY A 99 -13.34 -11.24 -5.60
N GLY A 100 -12.17 -11.69 -5.13
CA GLY A 100 -11.32 -12.58 -5.91
C GLY A 100 -11.05 -11.98 -7.29
N SER A 101 -11.17 -12.78 -8.35
CA SER A 101 -11.06 -12.33 -9.74
C SER A 101 -12.33 -11.67 -10.29
N LYS A 102 -13.38 -11.47 -9.47
CA LYS A 102 -14.61 -10.83 -9.92
C LYS A 102 -14.42 -9.32 -10.03
N SER A 103 -14.94 -8.75 -11.11
CA SER A 103 -14.95 -7.30 -11.30
C SER A 103 -15.87 -6.62 -10.29
N ILE A 104 -15.64 -5.33 -10.02
CA ILE A 104 -16.52 -4.52 -9.15
C ILE A 104 -17.95 -4.52 -9.70
N ALA A 105 -18.13 -4.46 -11.02
CA ALA A 105 -19.45 -4.53 -11.66
C ALA A 105 -20.18 -5.85 -11.33
N THR A 106 -19.46 -6.97 -11.34
CA THR A 106 -19.99 -8.29 -10.98
C THR A 106 -20.46 -8.32 -9.52
N LEU A 107 -19.65 -7.79 -8.60
CA LEU A 107 -20.04 -7.73 -7.17
C LEU A 107 -21.24 -6.81 -6.93
N MET A 108 -21.33 -5.70 -7.67
CA MET A 108 -22.47 -4.78 -7.55
C MET A 108 -23.77 -5.42 -8.07
N ASN A 109 -23.71 -6.21 -9.13
CA ASN A 109 -24.86 -6.94 -9.66
C ASN A 109 -25.33 -8.07 -8.71
N GLU A 110 -24.40 -8.78 -8.07
CA GLU A 110 -24.69 -9.86 -7.11
C GLU A 110 -25.30 -9.36 -5.79
N GLN A 111 -25.13 -8.09 -5.44
CA GLN A 111 -25.59 -7.51 -4.16
C GLN A 111 -26.96 -6.81 -4.24
N ILE A 112 -27.58 -6.77 -5.42
CA ILE A 112 -28.95 -6.30 -5.60
C ILE A 112 -29.88 -7.50 -5.30
N PRO A 113 -30.75 -7.46 -4.28
CA PRO A 113 -31.73 -8.52 -4.08
C PRO A 113 -32.71 -8.50 -5.27
N ASP A 114 -32.93 -9.68 -5.86
CA ASP A 114 -33.75 -9.87 -7.06
C ASP A 114 -35.21 -9.42 -6.84
N ALA A 115 -35.46 -8.13 -7.03
CA ALA A 115 -36.79 -7.61 -7.32
C ALA A 115 -36.96 -7.66 -8.85
N ASN A 116 -37.28 -8.86 -9.32
CA ASN A 116 -37.79 -9.23 -10.65
C ASN A 116 -38.29 -8.05 -11.52
N SER A 117 -37.59 -7.70 -12.61
CA SER A 117 -38.18 -7.17 -13.85
C SER A 117 -37.11 -7.03 -14.95
N GLY A 118 -37.44 -7.52 -16.15
CA GLY A 118 -36.51 -7.73 -17.25
C GLY A 118 -35.79 -6.49 -17.77
N HIS A 119 -34.54 -6.69 -18.14
CA HIS A 119 -33.87 -5.85 -19.13
C HIS A 119 -33.06 -6.76 -20.05
N GLU A 120 -33.55 -6.92 -21.26
CA GLU A 120 -32.88 -7.66 -22.33
C GLU A 120 -31.57 -6.94 -22.69
N ARG A 121 -30.48 -7.72 -22.84
CA ARG A 121 -29.15 -7.20 -23.16
C ARG A 121 -29.16 -6.70 -24.62
N VAL A 122 -29.31 -5.39 -24.81
CA VAL A 122 -29.11 -4.78 -26.14
C VAL A 122 -27.64 -4.91 -26.52
N GLN A 123 -27.36 -5.62 -27.61
CA GLN A 123 -26.01 -5.70 -28.17
C GLN A 123 -25.59 -4.32 -28.66
N GLN A 124 -24.40 -3.89 -28.26
CA GLN A 124 -23.81 -2.62 -28.65
C GLN A 124 -23.32 -2.71 -30.11
N THR A 125 -24.23 -2.70 -31.06
CA THR A 125 -23.91 -2.49 -32.48
C THR A 125 -24.83 -1.39 -33.02
N SER A 126 -24.20 -0.38 -33.63
CA SER A 126 -24.80 0.68 -34.45
C SER A 126 -25.21 1.99 -33.74
N ARG A 127 -24.27 2.95 -33.76
CA ARG A 127 -24.47 4.37 -34.09
C ARG A 127 -23.08 4.94 -34.36
N MET A 128 -22.69 5.45 -35.53
CA MET A 128 -23.42 6.30 -36.47
C MET A 128 -22.88 6.10 -37.91
N LEU A 129 -23.78 6.04 -38.90
CA LEU A 129 -23.46 6.30 -40.31
C LEU A 129 -23.60 7.82 -40.58
N SER A 130 -22.65 8.30 -41.38
CA SER A 130 -22.44 9.59 -42.08
C SER A 130 -23.53 10.66 -42.10
N VAL A 131 -23.12 11.91 -41.81
CA VAL A 131 -23.70 13.11 -42.45
C VAL A 131 -22.78 13.51 -43.60
N ALA A 132 -23.41 13.71 -44.76
CA ALA A 132 -22.82 14.01 -46.06
C ALA A 132 -22.17 15.40 -46.15
N GLU A 133 -21.24 15.48 -47.12
CA GLU A 133 -20.87 16.62 -47.96
C GLU A 133 -20.54 17.97 -47.30
N ASN A 134 -19.24 18.27 -47.27
CA ASN A 134 -18.76 19.57 -47.77
C ASN A 134 -17.39 19.38 -48.41
N ASP A 135 -17.41 19.22 -49.73
CA ASP A 135 -16.26 19.43 -50.60
C ASP A 135 -15.80 20.88 -50.51
N GLN A 136 -14.61 21.10 -49.94
CA GLN A 136 -13.75 22.20 -50.33
C GLN A 136 -12.35 21.63 -50.56
N HIS A 137 -12.06 21.38 -51.83
CA HIS A 137 -10.74 21.06 -52.36
C HIS A 137 -9.71 22.10 -51.88
N SER A 138 -8.67 21.65 -51.20
CA SER A 138 -7.41 22.39 -51.05
C SER A 138 -6.35 21.70 -51.89
N HIS A 139 -6.03 22.27 -53.05
CA HIS A 139 -4.76 22.08 -53.74
C HIS A 139 -4.22 23.47 -54.04
N GLY A 140 -3.03 23.78 -53.50
CA GLY A 140 -2.28 24.97 -53.88
C GLY A 140 -1.31 24.66 -55.02
N HIS A 141 -1.13 25.62 -55.95
CA HIS A 141 0.10 25.99 -56.69
C HIS A 141 -0.26 27.18 -57.62
N THR A 142 0.34 28.39 -57.56
CA THR A 142 1.51 28.88 -58.35
C THR A 142 1.41 28.50 -59.84
N ILE A 143 1.36 29.39 -60.85
CA ILE A 143 2.04 30.65 -61.20
C ILE A 143 1.01 31.66 -61.73
#